data_AF-A0A371IJ61-F1
#
_entry.id   AF-A0A371IJ61-F1
#
_cell.length_a   1.000
_cell.length_b   1.000
_cell.length_c   1.000
_cell.angle_alpha   90.00
_cell.angle_beta   90.00
_cell.angle_gamma   90.00
#
_symmetry.space_group_name_H-M   'P 1'
#
loop_
_entity.id
_entity.type
_entity.pdbx_description
1 polymer ?
#
loop_
_entity_poly.entity_id
_entity_poly.type
_entity_poly.pdbx_seq_one_letter_code
_entity_poly.pdbx_strand_id
1 'polypeptide(L)'
;MQKKEINIVCEKNNIPYKDLRIAQIKGARTLEELKKATGVCGECEACKENLTYIMKVVCGCNMVTFDDVKNQLDNGLNTFEEISKQTKAGTTCGHCKALVENIIKQGY
;
A
#
# COMPACT_ATOMS: atom_id res chain seq x y z
N MET A 1 -2.42 9.41 -18.16
CA MET A 1 -2.97 8.42 -17.21
C MET A 1 -3.68 9.19 -16.10
N GLN A 2 -5.01 9.21 -16.12
CA GLN A 2 -5.80 9.95 -15.12
C GLN A 2 -5.74 9.20 -13.78
N LYS A 3 -5.34 9.89 -12.71
CA LYS A 3 -5.43 9.38 -11.33
C LYS A 3 -6.90 9.24 -10.98
N LYS A 4 -7.48 8.05 -11.17
CA LYS A 4 -8.81 7.77 -10.67
C LYS A 4 -8.69 7.66 -9.15
N GLU A 5 -9.11 8.69 -8.42
CA GLU A 5 -9.29 8.60 -6.97
C GLU A 5 -10.42 7.60 -6.71
N ILE A 6 -10.05 6.34 -6.51
CA ILE A 6 -11.00 5.28 -6.17
C ILE A 6 -11.35 5.47 -4.70
N ASN A 7 -12.45 6.18 -4.44
CA ASN A 7 -12.94 6.38 -3.08
C ASN A 7 -13.49 5.08 -2.49
N ILE A 8 -14.14 4.24 -3.31
CA ILE A 8 -14.70 2.94 -2.93
C ILE A 8 -14.07 1.83 -3.78
N VAL A 9 -13.47 0.84 -3.11
CA VAL A 9 -12.81 -0.31 -3.76
C VAL A 9 -13.76 -1.50 -3.86
N CYS A 10 -14.62 -1.69 -2.86
CA CYS A 10 -15.66 -2.71 -2.87
C CYS A 10 -17.02 -2.07 -2.62
N GLU A 11 -17.81 -1.90 -3.68
CA GLU A 11 -19.15 -1.32 -3.58
C GLU A 11 -20.10 -2.25 -2.80
N LYS A 12 -20.01 -3.56 -3.02
CA LYS A 12 -20.86 -4.58 -2.36
C LYS A 12 -20.80 -4.50 -0.84
N ASN A 13 -19.60 -4.33 -0.29
CA ASN A 13 -19.37 -4.29 1.14
C ASN A 13 -19.07 -2.86 1.65
N ASN A 14 -19.23 -1.86 0.78
CA ASN A 14 -18.93 -0.44 1.04
C ASN A 14 -17.54 -0.20 1.67
N ILE A 15 -16.50 -0.81 1.09
CA ILE A 15 -15.12 -0.70 1.59
C ILE A 15 -14.36 0.37 0.81
N PRO A 16 -13.97 1.49 1.46
CA PRO A 16 -13.16 2.52 0.84
C PRO A 16 -11.69 2.10 0.74
N TYR A 17 -10.97 2.74 -0.19
CA TYR A 17 -9.51 2.56 -0.34
C TYR A 17 -8.75 2.81 0.98
N LYS A 18 -9.21 3.79 1.77
CA LYS A 18 -8.60 4.17 3.05
C LYS A 18 -8.57 2.99 4.04
N ASP A 19 -9.59 2.16 4.08
CA ASP A 19 -9.67 1.05 5.04
C ASP A 19 -8.66 -0.04 4.70
N LEU A 20 -8.45 -0.29 3.41
CA LEU A 20 -7.41 -1.20 2.93
C LEU A 20 -6.01 -0.68 3.30
N ARG A 21 -5.78 0.64 3.15
CA ARG A 21 -4.51 1.26 3.57
C ARG A 21 -4.29 1.21 5.08
N ILE A 22 -5.33 1.44 5.87
CA ILE A 22 -5.24 1.31 7.33
C ILE A 22 -4.92 -0.13 7.72
N ALA A 23 -5.57 -1.12 7.09
CA ALA A 23 -5.28 -2.53 7.33
C ALA A 23 -3.81 -2.87 6.99
N GLN A 24 -3.28 -2.36 5.89
CA GLN A 24 -1.87 -2.51 5.55
C GLN A 24 -0.96 -1.81 6.56
N ILE A 25 -1.26 -0.60 7.00
CA ILE A 25 -0.47 0.08 8.07
C ILE A 25 -0.48 -0.74 9.36
N LYS A 26 -1.57 -1.48 9.63
CA LYS A 26 -1.68 -2.42 10.77
C LYS A 26 -1.03 -3.79 10.53
N GLY A 27 -0.44 -4.03 9.36
CA GLY A 27 0.36 -5.22 9.06
C GLY A 27 -0.29 -6.23 8.10
N ALA A 28 -1.51 -6.01 7.59
CA ALA A 28 -2.08 -6.90 6.58
C ALA A 28 -1.24 -6.86 5.28
N ARG A 29 -0.77 -8.01 4.80
CA ARG A 29 0.07 -8.12 3.59
C ARG A 29 -0.39 -9.15 2.59
N THR A 30 -1.24 -10.08 3.00
CA THR A 30 -1.87 -11.04 2.12
C THR A 30 -3.31 -10.64 1.80
N LEU A 31 -3.87 -11.18 0.72
CA LEU A 31 -5.28 -10.98 0.40
C LEU A 31 -6.17 -11.47 1.54
N GLU A 32 -5.85 -12.61 2.15
CA GLU A 32 -6.61 -13.18 3.26
C GLU A 32 -6.61 -12.29 4.51
N GLU A 33 -5.47 -11.75 4.91
CA GLU A 33 -5.39 -10.79 6.02
C GLU A 33 -6.19 -9.52 5.73
N LEU A 34 -6.14 -9.05 4.47
CA LEU A 34 -6.87 -7.85 4.05
C LEU A 34 -8.39 -8.09 4.07
N LYS A 35 -8.86 -9.25 3.59
CA LYS A 35 -10.25 -9.71 3.70
C LYS A 35 -10.67 -9.78 5.16
N LYS A 36 -9.86 -10.39 6.03
CA LYS A 36 -10.14 -10.50 7.47
C LYS A 36 -10.20 -9.13 8.17
N ALA A 37 -9.31 -8.20 7.80
CA ALA A 37 -9.20 -6.90 8.46
C ALA A 37 -10.27 -5.90 8.02
N THR A 38 -10.78 -6.02 6.78
CA THR A 38 -11.66 -5.00 6.18
C THR A 38 -13.03 -5.52 5.75
N GLY A 39 -13.20 -6.83 5.59
CA GLY A 39 -14.41 -7.40 4.98
C GLY A 39 -14.49 -7.18 3.47
N VAL A 40 -13.42 -6.76 2.79
CA VAL A 40 -13.40 -6.71 1.32
C VAL A 40 -13.71 -8.08 0.72
N CYS A 41 -14.49 -8.14 -0.37
CA CYS A 41 -14.86 -9.44 -0.94
C CYS A 41 -13.66 -10.14 -1.59
N GLY A 42 -12.83 -9.43 -2.35
CA GLY A 42 -11.65 -9.99 -3.04
C GLY A 42 -11.97 -10.97 -4.17
N GLU A 43 -13.22 -11.10 -4.58
CA GLU A 43 -13.68 -12.18 -5.47
C GLU A 43 -14.25 -11.69 -6.81
N CYS A 44 -14.79 -10.47 -6.88
CA CYS A 44 -15.27 -9.90 -8.14
C CYS A 44 -14.13 -9.22 -8.92
N GLU A 45 -14.25 -9.16 -10.25
CA GLU A 45 -13.23 -8.58 -11.14
C GLU A 45 -12.84 -7.14 -10.74
N ALA A 46 -13.82 -6.29 -10.41
CA ALA A 46 -13.55 -4.92 -9.96
C ALA A 46 -12.70 -4.85 -8.68
N CYS A 47 -12.89 -5.77 -7.74
CA CYS A 47 -12.02 -5.84 -6.55
C CYS A 47 -10.64 -6.39 -6.90
N LYS A 48 -10.54 -7.44 -7.72
CA LYS A 48 -9.26 -8.08 -8.06
C LYS A 48 -8.29 -7.09 -8.71
N GLU A 49 -8.75 -6.32 -9.69
CA GLU A 49 -7.91 -5.32 -10.37
C GLU A 49 -7.38 -4.27 -9.39
N ASN A 50 -8.27 -3.72 -8.56
CA ASN A 50 -7.92 -2.68 -7.60
C ASN A 50 -7.03 -3.21 -6.46
N LEU A 51 -7.34 -4.38 -5.92
CA LEU A 51 -6.58 -4.98 -4.82
C LEU A 51 -5.15 -5.34 -5.24
N THR A 52 -4.98 -5.85 -6.47
CA THR A 52 -3.65 -6.11 -7.03
C THR A 52 -2.81 -4.82 -7.05
N TYR A 53 -3.39 -3.72 -7.53
CA TYR A 53 -2.71 -2.42 -7.53
C TYR A 53 -2.41 -1.92 -6.10
N ILE A 54 -3.39 -1.98 -5.19
CA ILE A 54 -3.27 -1.48 -3.81
C ILE A 54 -2.21 -2.27 -3.02
N MET A 55 -2.14 -3.57 -3.23
CA MET A 55 -1.13 -4.43 -2.60
C MET A 55 0.27 -4.18 -3.17
N LYS A 56 0.38 -3.91 -4.47
CA LYS A 56 1.67 -3.68 -5.15
C LYS A 56 2.24 -2.28 -4.91
N VAL A 57 1.43 -1.24 -5.08
CA VAL A 57 1.88 0.15 -5.06
C VAL A 57 1.75 0.72 -3.65
N VAL A 58 2.86 1.19 -3.09
CA VAL A 58 2.92 1.85 -1.78
C VAL A 58 2.68 3.35 -1.92
N CYS A 59 3.32 4.00 -2.90
CA CYS A 59 3.19 5.43 -3.17
C CYS A 59 2.61 5.69 -4.56
N GLY A 60 1.34 6.10 -4.64
CA GLY A 60 0.70 6.44 -5.92
C GLY A 60 1.21 7.75 -6.56
N CYS A 61 1.87 8.64 -5.81
CA CYS A 61 2.41 9.88 -6.36
C CYS A 61 3.65 9.65 -7.23
N ASN A 62 4.56 8.81 -6.75
CA ASN A 62 5.84 8.51 -7.40
C ASN A 62 5.91 7.08 -7.94
N MET A 63 4.77 6.37 -7.97
CA MET A 63 4.65 4.99 -8.44
C MET A 63 5.62 4.00 -7.77
N VAL A 64 5.92 4.22 -6.49
CA VAL A 64 6.80 3.34 -5.70
C VAL A 64 6.04 2.10 -5.28
N THR A 65 6.60 0.94 -5.58
CA THR A 65 6.07 -0.38 -5.23
C THR A 65 6.61 -0.89 -3.90
N PHE A 66 6.00 -1.96 -3.38
CA PHE A 66 6.52 -2.66 -2.20
C PHE A 66 7.94 -3.19 -2.48
N ASP A 67 8.17 -3.78 -3.66
CA ASP A 67 9.48 -4.31 -4.04
C ASP A 67 10.55 -3.22 -4.12
N ASP A 68 10.20 -2.01 -4.56
CA ASP A 68 11.16 -0.89 -4.57
C ASP A 68 11.64 -0.55 -3.15
N VAL A 69 10.74 -0.57 -2.16
CA VAL A 69 11.06 -0.36 -0.74
C VAL A 69 11.84 -1.55 -0.19
N LYS A 70 11.42 -2.78 -0.48
CA LYS A 70 12.09 -4.01 -0.05
C LYS A 70 13.52 -4.07 -0.57
N ASN A 71 13.75 -3.74 -1.84
CA ASN A 71 15.09 -3.70 -2.43
C ASN A 71 16.01 -2.71 -1.69
N GLN A 72 15.48 -1.61 -1.13
CA GLN A 72 16.28 -0.70 -0.31
C GLN A 72 16.63 -1.30 1.06
N LEU A 73 15.70 -2.04 1.67
CA LEU A 73 15.97 -2.80 2.91
C LEU A 73 17.04 -3.86 2.67
N ASP A 74 16.94 -4.60 1.56
CA ASP A 74 17.92 -5.61 1.14
C ASP A 74 19.31 -4.99 0.88
N ASN A 75 19.37 -3.71 0.48
CA ASN A 75 20.60 -2.92 0.34
C ASN A 75 21.11 -2.32 1.68
N GLY A 76 20.46 -2.63 2.81
CA GLY A 76 20.88 -2.22 4.14
C GLY A 76 20.36 -0.86 4.61
N LEU A 77 19.49 -0.19 3.85
CA LEU A 77 18.84 1.04 4.30
C LEU A 77 17.72 0.68 5.28
N ASN A 78 17.61 1.41 6.40
CA ASN A 78 16.64 1.06 7.45
C ASN A 78 15.94 2.25 8.09
N THR A 79 16.13 3.45 7.54
CA THR A 79 15.42 4.66 7.97
C THR A 79 14.47 5.17 6.89
N PHE A 80 13.41 5.87 7.32
CA PHE A 80 12.47 6.49 6.39
C PHE A 80 13.17 7.50 5.48
N GLU A 81 14.11 8.28 6.02
CA GLU A 81 14.87 9.30 5.31
C GLU A 81 15.71 8.69 4.19
N GLU A 82 16.45 7.62 4.46
CA GLU A 82 17.27 6.93 3.46
C GLU A 82 16.41 6.35 2.33
N ILE A 83 15.35 5.61 2.67
CA ILE A 83 14.47 5.00 1.67
C ILE A 83 13.74 6.07 0.85
N SER A 84 13.27 7.13 1.50
CA SER A 84 12.58 8.23 0.82
C SER A 84 13.51 8.98 -0.13
N LYS A 85 14.80 9.10 0.22
CA LYS A 85 15.82 9.71 -0.65
C LYS A 85 16.03 8.88 -1.92
N GLN A 86 16.01 7.55 -1.83
CA GLN A 86 16.19 6.67 -3.00
C GLN A 86 14.92 6.54 -3.85
N THR A 87 13.76 6.40 -3.21
CA THR A 87 12.51 6.01 -3.89
C THR A 87 11.56 7.17 -4.15
N LYS A 88 11.72 8.31 -3.44
CA LYS A 88 10.75 9.40 -3.35
C LYS A 88 9.41 9.00 -2.70
N ALA A 89 9.30 7.85 -2.05
CA ALA A 89 8.10 7.52 -1.28
C ALA A 89 7.92 8.54 -0.13
N GLY A 90 6.67 8.93 0.15
CA GLY A 90 6.36 9.85 1.25
C GLY A 90 6.73 11.33 1.04
N THR A 91 7.42 11.70 -0.04
CA THR A 91 7.93 13.08 -0.23
C THR A 91 6.99 14.04 -0.98
N THR A 92 5.90 13.54 -1.58
CA THR A 92 4.96 14.39 -2.35
C THR A 92 3.70 14.77 -1.57
N CYS A 93 2.81 13.82 -1.27
CA CYS A 93 1.58 14.09 -0.51
C CYS A 93 1.62 13.57 0.94
N GLY A 94 2.65 12.80 1.31
CA GLY A 94 2.80 12.24 2.66
C GLY A 94 1.86 11.08 3.03
N HIS A 95 0.78 10.80 2.29
CA HIS A 95 -0.23 9.80 2.71
C HIS A 95 0.30 8.36 2.85
N CYS A 96 1.37 8.00 2.15
CA CYS A 96 1.98 6.66 2.25
C CYS A 96 3.03 6.54 3.37
N LYS A 97 3.38 7.64 4.07
CA LYS A 97 4.47 7.65 5.06
C LYS A 97 4.33 6.56 6.12
N ALA A 98 3.15 6.47 6.75
CA ALA A 98 2.89 5.45 7.77
C ALA A 98 2.99 4.01 7.24
N LEU A 99 2.65 3.79 5.96
CA LEU A 99 2.80 2.47 5.33
C LEU A 99 4.28 2.15 5.09
N VAL A 100 5.06 3.12 4.61
CA VAL A 100 6.52 2.97 4.42
C VAL A 100 7.20 2.67 5.75
N GLU A 101 6.93 3.45 6.78
CA GLU A 101 7.47 3.24 8.14
C GLU A 101 7.09 1.87 8.70
N ASN A 102 5.86 1.40 8.44
CA ASN A 102 5.46 0.06 8.83
C ASN A 102 6.27 -1.02 8.09
N ILE A 103 6.48 -0.89 6.77
CA ILE A 103 7.29 -1.84 5.98
C ILE A 103 8.73 -1.89 6.53
N ILE A 104 9.33 -0.72 6.81
CA ILE A 104 10.66 -0.62 7.42
C ILE A 104 10.70 -1.34 8.78
N LYS A 105 9.70 -1.07 9.65
CA LYS A 105 9.62 -1.68 10.98
C LYS A 105 9.50 -3.21 10.94
N GLN A 106 8.82 -3.76 9.94
CA GLN A 106 8.70 -5.22 9.78
C GLN A 106 9.99 -5.86 9.27
N GLY A 107 10.91 -5.09 8.67
CA GLY A 107 12.23 -5.58 8.25
C GLY A 107 12.16 -6.67 7.17
N TYR A 108 11.23 -6.51 6.21
CA TYR A 108 11.07 -7.44 5.08
C TYR A 108 12.34 -7.64 4.27
#